data_AF-A0AA97I8U6-F1
#
_entry.id   AF-A0AA97I8U6-F1
#
_cell.length_a   1.000
_cell.length_b   1.000
_cell.length_c   1.000
_cell.angle_alpha   90.00
_cell.angle_beta   90.00
_cell.angle_gamma   90.00
#
_symmetry.space_group_name_H-M   'P 1'
#
loop_
_entity.id
_entity.type
_entity.pdbx_description
1 polymer ?
#
loop_
_entity_poly.entity_id
_entity_poly.type
_entity_poly.pdbx_seq_one_letter_code
_entity_poly.pdbx_strand_id
1 'polypeptide(L)'
;MLDPVIDIALRGALAALLLSAAWHKLRDPIAFWQAVSGYHLLPEELERPAARLIPLIEITFAIFLLAFASSSLPVVATMTLWVVYGTAIAVNLLRGHMELDCGCGGIGADQQIHWGLVVRNGVLTVVTSLLLFPATGRALGWFDYATAGFTVLILLLIYATAEHLLRNAALLGHEGTHP
;
A
#
# COMPACT_ATOMS: atom_id res chain seq x y z
N MET A 1 0.09 -7.27 -23.84
CA MET A 1 -1.30 -6.86 -23.58
C MET A 1 -1.80 -7.68 -22.41
N LEU A 2 -2.47 -7.06 -21.45
CA LEU A 2 -2.95 -7.72 -20.23
C LEU A 2 -4.37 -8.28 -20.46
N ASP A 3 -4.71 -9.45 -19.93
CA ASP A 3 -6.11 -9.91 -19.96
C ASP A 3 -6.98 -8.98 -19.08
N PRO A 4 -8.17 -8.57 -19.52
CA PRO A 4 -9.00 -7.62 -18.77
C PRO A 4 -9.43 -8.15 -17.40
N VAL A 5 -9.50 -9.46 -17.18
CA VAL A 5 -9.77 -10.04 -15.85
C VAL A 5 -8.62 -9.73 -14.89
N ILE A 6 -7.37 -9.84 -15.37
CA ILE A 6 -6.19 -9.52 -14.57
C ILE A 6 -6.10 -8.02 -14.31
N ASP A 7 -6.39 -7.18 -15.30
CA ASP A 7 -6.45 -5.72 -15.13
C ASP A 7 -7.45 -5.31 -14.05
N ILE A 8 -8.69 -5.80 -14.15
CA ILE A 8 -9.75 -5.52 -13.16
C ILE A 8 -9.37 -6.05 -11.78
N ALA A 9 -8.81 -7.26 -11.70
CA ALA A 9 -8.43 -7.86 -10.43
C ALA A 9 -7.29 -7.09 -9.75
N LEU A 10 -6.26 -6.68 -10.51
CA LEU A 10 -5.15 -5.89 -9.97
C LEU A 10 -5.63 -4.52 -9.49
N ARG A 11 -6.45 -3.81 -10.28
CA ARG A 11 -7.04 -2.53 -9.87
C ARG A 11 -7.91 -2.68 -8.62
N GLY A 12 -8.75 -3.71 -8.58
CA GLY A 12 -9.60 -4.03 -7.45
C GLY A 12 -8.80 -4.30 -6.17
N ALA A 13 -7.76 -5.13 -6.25
CA ALA A 13 -6.90 -5.44 -5.12
C ALA A 13 -6.14 -4.19 -4.63
N LEU A 14 -5.49 -3.45 -5.52
CA LEU A 14 -4.75 -2.23 -5.16
C LEU A 14 -5.66 -1.14 -4.57
N ALA A 15 -6.86 -0.96 -5.13
CA ALA A 15 -7.85 -0.04 -4.58
C ALA A 15 -8.32 -0.48 -3.19
N ALA A 16 -8.58 -1.77 -2.97
CA ALA A 16 -8.94 -2.30 -1.66
C ALA A 16 -7.82 -2.10 -0.63
N LEU A 17 -6.55 -2.27 -1.02
CA LEU A 17 -5.40 -1.98 -0.15
C LEU A 17 -5.36 -0.51 0.26
N LEU A 18 -5.45 0.42 -0.71
CA LEU A 18 -5.47 1.87 -0.44
C LEU A 18 -6.65 2.28 0.45
N LEU A 19 -7.84 1.74 0.19
CA LEU A 19 -9.03 2.02 1.01
C LEU A 19 -8.88 1.45 2.43
N SER A 20 -8.28 0.27 2.58
CA SER A 20 -8.02 -0.32 3.90
C SER A 20 -7.02 0.51 4.72
N ALA A 21 -5.98 1.04 4.06
CA ALA A 21 -4.98 1.92 4.66
C ALA A 21 -5.62 3.25 5.10
N ALA A 22 -6.38 3.88 4.20
CA ALA A 22 -7.07 5.13 4.50
C ALA A 22 -8.09 4.97 5.64
N TRP A 23 -8.86 3.89 5.63
CA TRP A 23 -9.83 3.60 6.69
C TRP A 23 -9.15 3.47 8.06
N HIS A 24 -8.01 2.79 8.13
CA HIS A 24 -7.26 2.65 9.37
C HIS A 24 -6.76 4.01 9.89
N LYS A 25 -6.21 4.86 9.01
CA LYS A 25 -5.72 6.20 9.36
C LYS A 25 -6.83 7.16 9.77
N LEU A 26 -8.03 7.01 9.20
CA LEU A 26 -9.21 7.79 9.59
C LEU A 26 -9.81 7.32 10.91
N ARG A 27 -9.64 6.04 11.26
CA ARG A 27 -10.13 5.47 12.53
C ARG A 27 -9.32 5.94 13.73
N ASP A 28 -8.00 6.08 13.58
CA ASP A 28 -7.13 6.68 14.59
C ASP A 28 -6.19 7.74 13.99
N PRO A 29 -6.70 8.97 13.76
CA PRO A 29 -5.91 10.05 13.19
C PRO A 29 -4.77 10.53 14.10
N ILE A 30 -4.89 10.31 15.42
CA ILE A 30 -3.88 10.73 16.40
C ILE A 30 -2.68 9.80 16.30
N ALA A 31 -2.90 8.49 16.30
CA ALA A 31 -1.83 7.51 16.11
C ALA A 31 -1.13 7.71 14.76
N PHE A 32 -1.88 7.98 13.68
CA PHE A 32 -1.28 8.24 12.38
C PHE A 32 -0.45 9.53 12.36
N TRP A 33 -0.93 10.62 12.99
CA TRP A 33 -0.12 11.84 13.13
C TRP A 33 1.17 11.58 13.92
N GLN A 34 1.12 10.83 15.02
CA GLN A 34 2.30 10.44 15.79
C GLN A 34 3.30 9.62 14.96
N ALA A 35 2.80 8.71 14.12
CA ALA A 35 3.63 7.98 13.18
C ALA A 35 4.30 8.94 12.17
N VAL A 36 3.54 9.85 11.56
CA VAL A 36 4.09 10.85 10.61
C VAL A 36 5.13 11.77 11.27
N SER A 37 4.88 12.24 12.50
CA SER A 37 5.83 13.09 13.23
C SER A 37 7.12 12.34 13.58
N GLY A 38 7.02 11.05 13.94
CA GLY A 38 8.18 10.23 14.27
C GLY A 38 9.16 10.01 13.10
N TYR A 39 8.70 10.19 11.86
CA TYR A 39 9.56 10.04 10.68
C TYR A 39 10.53 11.21 10.49
N HIS A 40 10.29 12.37 11.11
CA HIS A 40 11.11 13.59 10.98
C HIS A 40 11.48 13.90 9.51
N LEU A 41 10.50 13.76 8.60
CA LEU A 41 10.64 14.04 7.17
C LEU A 41 9.95 15.34 6.75
N LEU A 42 8.98 15.81 7.55
CA LEU A 42 8.25 17.05 7.31
C LEU A 42 8.54 18.03 8.47
N PRO A 43 8.44 19.35 8.23
CA PRO A 43 8.45 20.32 9.31
C PRO A 43 7.16 20.21 10.13
N GLU A 44 7.23 20.58 11.41
CA GLU A 44 6.15 20.38 12.40
C GLU A 44 4.81 20.98 11.95
N GLU A 45 4.83 22.10 11.22
CA GLU A 45 3.63 22.76 10.71
C GLU A 45 2.92 21.94 9.62
N LEU A 46 3.66 21.09 8.89
CA LEU A 46 3.14 20.26 7.79
C LEU A 46 2.72 18.85 8.23
N GLU A 47 3.11 18.39 9.41
CA GLU A 47 2.78 17.04 9.89
C GLU A 47 1.26 16.83 10.02
N ARG A 48 0.56 17.78 10.66
CA ARG A 48 -0.89 17.73 10.84
C ARG A 48 -1.67 17.77 9.53
N PRO A 49 -1.41 18.70 8.59
CA PRO A 49 -2.09 18.67 7.30
C PRO A 49 -1.71 17.42 6.49
N ALA A 50 -0.45 16.96 6.52
CA ALA A 50 -0.07 15.72 5.85
C ALA A 50 -0.85 14.51 6.40
N ALA A 51 -0.95 14.38 7.72
CA ALA A 51 -1.70 13.29 8.36
C ALA A 51 -3.18 13.26 7.95
N ARG A 52 -3.78 14.41 7.62
CA ARG A 52 -5.16 14.50 7.13
C ARG A 52 -5.29 14.32 5.62
N LEU A 53 -4.33 14.82 4.85
CA LEU A 53 -4.38 14.77 3.39
C LEU A 53 -4.04 13.39 2.85
N ILE A 54 -3.12 12.67 3.48
CA ILE A 54 -2.67 11.34 3.03
C ILE A 54 -3.85 10.35 2.89
N PRO A 55 -4.74 10.16 3.88
CA PRO A 55 -5.90 9.26 3.72
C PRO A 55 -6.85 9.69 2.60
N LEU A 56 -7.01 11.01 2.39
CA LEU A 56 -7.84 11.52 1.29
C LEU A 56 -7.21 11.23 -0.07
N ILE A 57 -5.88 11.37 -0.19
CA ILE A 57 -5.11 11.01 -1.38
C ILE A 57 -5.26 9.50 -1.67
N GLU A 58 -5.16 8.65 -0.66
CA GLU A 58 -5.36 7.20 -0.80
C GLU A 58 -6.74 6.84 -1.34
N ILE A 59 -7.79 7.41 -0.75
CA ILE A 59 -9.18 7.21 -1.21
C ILE A 59 -9.35 7.71 -2.65
N THR A 60 -8.82 8.90 -2.96
CA THR A 60 -8.91 9.50 -4.29
C THR A 60 -8.24 8.62 -5.33
N PHE A 61 -7.04 8.13 -5.04
CA PHE A 61 -6.30 7.26 -5.95
C PHE A 61 -6.99 5.91 -6.12
N ALA A 62 -7.54 5.33 -5.06
CA ALA A 62 -8.32 4.09 -5.15
C ALA A 62 -9.55 4.24 -6.05
N ILE A 63 -10.32 5.31 -5.87
CA ILE A 63 -11.50 5.60 -6.72
C ILE A 63 -11.06 5.83 -8.16
N PHE A 64 -10.00 6.60 -8.38
CA PHE A 64 -9.54 6.92 -9.73
C PHE A 64 -8.99 5.68 -10.46
N LEU A 65 -8.34 4.77 -9.74
CA LEU A 65 -7.83 3.53 -10.30
C LEU A 65 -8.96 2.63 -10.85
N LEU A 66 -10.13 2.67 -10.20
CA LEU A 66 -11.33 1.93 -10.61
C LEU A 66 -12.15 2.68 -11.68
N ALA A 67 -12.33 3.99 -11.53
CA ALA A 67 -13.20 4.80 -12.39
C ALA A 67 -12.55 5.14 -13.74
N PHE A 68 -11.23 5.33 -13.79
CA PHE A 68 -10.50 5.77 -14.97
C PHE A 68 -9.56 4.69 -15.49
N ALA A 69 -10.10 3.51 -15.81
CA ALA A 69 -9.32 2.35 -16.25
C ALA A 69 -8.44 2.64 -17.49
N SER A 70 -8.94 3.46 -18.41
CA SER A 70 -8.23 3.81 -19.65
C SER A 70 -7.09 4.84 -19.46
N SER A 71 -6.98 5.46 -18.28
CA SER A 71 -5.96 6.47 -17.99
C SER A 71 -4.76 5.85 -17.28
N SER A 72 -3.55 6.25 -17.68
CA SER A 72 -2.32 5.91 -16.96
C SER A 72 -2.09 6.79 -15.72
N LEU A 73 -2.80 7.91 -15.61
CA LEU A 73 -2.60 8.89 -14.53
C LEU A 73 -2.83 8.29 -13.13
N PRO A 74 -3.92 7.56 -12.84
CA PRO A 74 -4.12 6.95 -11.53
C PRO A 74 -3.06 5.90 -11.21
N VAL A 75 -2.60 5.16 -12.22
CA VAL A 75 -1.56 4.13 -12.07
C VAL A 75 -0.24 4.75 -11.62
N VAL A 76 0.22 5.80 -12.32
CA VAL A 76 1.45 6.53 -11.98
C VAL A 76 1.34 7.20 -10.61
N ALA A 77 0.17 7.76 -10.29
CA ALA A 77 -0.09 8.38 -8.99
C ALA A 77 0.01 7.36 -7.84
N THR A 78 -0.63 6.20 -7.98
CA THR A 78 -0.55 5.10 -7.01
C THR A 78 0.87 4.54 -6.89
N MET A 79 1.61 4.36 -8.00
CA MET A 79 3.03 3.98 -7.96
C MET A 79 3.88 4.98 -7.17
N THR A 80 3.66 6.27 -7.42
CA THR A 80 4.38 7.34 -6.72
C THR A 80 4.14 7.26 -5.22
N LEU A 81 2.90 7.00 -4.80
CA LEU A 81 2.56 6.85 -3.39
C LEU A 81 3.30 5.66 -2.74
N TRP A 82 3.35 4.50 -3.40
CA TRP A 82 4.12 3.35 -2.92
C TRP A 82 5.61 3.65 -2.79
N VAL A 83 6.19 4.35 -3.77
CA VAL A 83 7.60 4.78 -3.74
C VAL A 83 7.85 5.76 -2.61
N VAL A 84 6.96 6.73 -2.39
CA VAL A 84 7.08 7.70 -1.29
C VAL A 84 7.06 7.00 0.06
N TYR A 85 6.14 6.06 0.29
CA TYR A 85 6.11 5.26 1.53
C TYR A 85 7.37 4.40 1.68
N GLY A 86 7.78 3.68 0.63
CA GLY A 86 9.00 2.87 0.66
C GLY A 86 10.24 3.70 0.97
N THR A 87 10.36 4.89 0.37
CA THR A 87 11.48 5.81 0.59
C THR A 87 11.47 6.38 1.99
N ALA A 88 10.31 6.79 2.50
CA ALA A 88 10.16 7.31 3.86
C ALA A 88 10.61 6.29 4.92
N ILE A 89 10.24 5.02 4.73
CA ILE A 89 10.67 3.90 5.56
C ILE A 89 12.17 3.68 5.43
N ALA A 90 12.69 3.57 4.19
CA ALA A 90 14.11 3.30 3.93
C ALA A 90 15.02 4.39 4.53
N VAL A 91 14.65 5.66 4.42
CA VAL A 91 15.41 6.78 5.00
C VAL A 91 15.49 6.66 6.53
N ASN A 92 14.39 6.31 7.20
CA ASN A 92 14.39 6.16 8.66
C ASN A 92 15.17 4.93 9.13
N LEU A 93 15.10 3.82 8.39
CA LEU A 93 15.93 2.64 8.64
C LEU A 93 17.43 2.96 8.50
N LEU A 94 17.81 3.73 7.47
CA LEU A 94 19.19 4.18 7.29
C LEU A 94 19.66 5.16 8.39
N ARG A 95 18.73 5.88 9.03
CA ARG A 95 18.99 6.71 10.21
C ARG A 95 19.06 5.90 11.52
N GLY A 96 18.82 4.59 11.47
CA GLY A 96 18.82 3.70 12.63
C GLY A 96 17.53 3.75 13.47
N HIS A 97 16.49 4.45 13.00
CA HIS A 97 15.20 4.48 13.67
C HIS A 97 14.43 3.22 13.29
N MET A 98 14.40 2.20 14.16
CA MET A 98 13.66 0.95 13.89
C MET A 98 12.38 0.81 14.71
N GLU A 99 12.23 1.60 15.78
CA GLU A 99 11.08 1.53 16.69
C GLU A 99 9.84 2.27 16.20
N LEU A 100 9.91 2.95 15.05
CA LEU A 100 8.79 3.69 14.47
C LEU A 100 7.75 2.71 13.92
N ASP A 101 6.47 3.02 14.11
CA ASP A 101 5.38 2.33 13.42
C ASP A 101 5.42 2.69 11.92
N CYS A 102 5.13 1.74 11.03
CA CYS A 102 4.94 2.02 9.60
C CYS A 102 3.91 3.14 9.40
N GLY A 103 2.88 3.21 10.25
CA GLY A 103 1.75 4.15 10.08
C GLY A 103 0.96 3.90 8.79
N CYS A 104 1.36 2.91 8.00
CA CYS A 104 0.80 2.58 6.70
C CYS A 104 -0.64 2.10 6.83
N GLY A 105 -0.98 1.48 7.96
CA GLY A 105 -2.35 1.10 8.33
C GLY A 105 -3.02 0.08 7.40
N GLY A 106 -3.99 -0.67 7.90
CA GLY A 106 -4.77 -1.63 7.11
C GLY A 106 -4.46 -3.09 7.46
N ILE A 107 -4.40 -3.96 6.45
CA ILE A 107 -4.09 -5.38 6.62
C ILE A 107 -2.63 -5.48 7.10
N GLY A 108 -2.39 -5.97 8.32
CA GLY A 108 -1.06 -5.99 8.94
C GLY A 108 -0.70 -4.74 9.76
N ALA A 109 -1.70 -3.99 10.24
CA ALA A 109 -1.49 -2.86 11.15
C ALA A 109 -0.69 -3.25 12.40
N ASP A 110 -0.02 -2.26 13.00
CA ASP A 110 0.73 -2.36 14.27
C ASP A 110 2.04 -3.17 14.13
N GLN A 111 2.89 -2.77 13.16
CA GLN A 111 4.23 -3.35 12.97
C GLN A 111 5.27 -2.24 12.83
N GLN A 112 6.42 -2.48 13.46
CA GLN A 112 7.58 -1.59 13.38
C GLN A 112 8.18 -1.58 11.98
N ILE A 113 8.82 -0.46 11.63
CA ILE A 113 9.50 -0.34 10.35
C ILE A 113 10.69 -1.29 10.25
N HIS A 114 10.78 -1.99 9.14
CA HIS A 114 11.86 -2.93 8.83
C HIS A 114 12.02 -3.04 7.31
N TRP A 115 13.15 -3.61 6.85
CA TRP A 115 13.47 -3.70 5.42
C TRP A 115 12.46 -4.50 4.59
N GLY A 116 11.72 -5.42 5.21
CA GLY A 116 10.62 -6.15 4.58
C GLY A 116 9.53 -5.23 4.02
N LEU A 117 9.21 -4.13 4.71
CA LEU A 117 8.22 -3.14 4.25
C LEU A 117 8.70 -2.33 3.05
N VAL A 118 10.00 -2.08 2.96
CA VAL A 118 10.62 -1.44 1.78
C VAL A 118 10.46 -2.36 0.56
N VAL A 119 10.79 -3.65 0.73
CA VAL A 119 10.61 -4.66 -0.31
C VAL A 119 9.14 -4.76 -0.72
N ARG A 120 8.21 -4.80 0.25
CA ARG A 120 6.76 -4.82 -0.02
C ARG A 120 6.32 -3.65 -0.90
N ASN A 121 6.70 -2.42 -0.54
CA ASN A 121 6.35 -1.23 -1.33
C ASN A 121 7.00 -1.25 -2.73
N GLY A 122 8.21 -1.81 -2.85
CA GLY A 122 8.85 -2.07 -4.14
C GLY A 122 8.05 -3.06 -5.00
N VAL A 123 7.61 -4.19 -4.42
CA VAL A 123 6.76 -5.17 -5.10
C VAL A 123 5.43 -4.55 -5.53
N LEU A 124 4.76 -3.79 -4.65
CA LEU A 124 3.51 -3.09 -5.00
C LEU A 124 3.72 -2.08 -6.12
N THR A 125 4.85 -1.39 -6.17
CA THR A 125 5.21 -0.48 -7.27
C THR A 125 5.35 -1.24 -8.59
N VAL A 126 6.06 -2.37 -8.58
CA VAL A 126 6.24 -3.23 -9.77
C VAL A 126 4.89 -3.80 -10.23
N VAL A 127 4.09 -4.34 -9.32
CA VAL A 127 2.75 -4.87 -9.63
C VAL A 127 1.84 -3.78 -10.20
N THR A 128 1.85 -2.57 -9.62
CA THR A 128 1.07 -1.43 -10.13
C THR A 128 1.52 -1.03 -11.53
N SER A 129 2.83 -1.11 -11.84
CA SER A 129 3.35 -0.78 -13.17
C SER A 129 2.81 -1.71 -14.28
N LEU A 130 2.36 -2.93 -13.94
CA LEU A 130 1.77 -3.84 -14.91
C LEU A 130 0.45 -3.29 -15.51
N LEU A 131 -0.23 -2.38 -14.80
CA LEU A 131 -1.44 -1.71 -15.29
C LEU A 131 -1.14 -0.65 -16.36
N LEU A 132 0.13 -0.33 -16.64
CA LEU A 132 0.51 0.52 -17.76
C LEU A 132 0.45 -0.21 -19.11
N PHE A 133 0.41 -1.55 -19.10
CA PHE A 133 0.23 -2.33 -20.31
C PHE A 133 -1.24 -2.27 -20.75
N PRO A 134 -1.53 -2.04 -22.05
CA PRO A 134 -2.90 -1.98 -22.53
C PRO A 134 -3.60 -3.33 -22.35
N ALA A 135 -4.83 -3.28 -21.85
CA ALA A 135 -5.71 -4.44 -21.75
C ALA A 135 -6.15 -4.93 -23.15
N THR A 136 -6.37 -6.23 -23.29
CA THR A 136 -6.92 -6.80 -24.52
C THR A 136 -8.38 -6.41 -24.70
N GLY A 137 -8.77 -6.03 -25.91
CA GLY A 137 -10.14 -5.62 -26.25
C GLY A 137 -11.08 -6.80 -26.50
N ARG A 138 -11.20 -7.74 -25.55
CA ARG A 138 -12.17 -8.84 -25.64
C ARG A 138 -13.45 -8.52 -24.88
N ALA A 139 -14.57 -9.10 -25.32
CA ALA A 139 -15.83 -9.01 -24.59
C ALA A 139 -15.73 -9.69 -23.23
N LEU A 140 -16.24 -9.02 -22.19
CA LEU A 140 -16.31 -9.52 -20.82
C LEU A 140 -17.66 -10.18 -20.57
N GLY A 141 -17.65 -11.45 -20.17
CA GLY A 141 -18.82 -12.16 -19.68
C GLY A 141 -18.99 -12.04 -18.16
N TRP A 142 -20.12 -12.51 -17.63
CA TRP A 142 -20.36 -12.51 -16.19
C TRP A 142 -19.35 -13.39 -15.42
N PHE A 143 -18.89 -14.49 -16.02
CA PHE A 143 -17.85 -15.35 -15.47
C PHE A 143 -16.53 -14.60 -15.28
N ASP A 144 -16.17 -13.71 -16.21
CA ASP A 144 -14.94 -12.90 -16.10
C ASP A 144 -14.96 -12.01 -14.86
N TYR A 145 -16.10 -11.37 -14.57
CA TYR A 145 -16.27 -10.57 -13.35
C TYR A 145 -16.24 -11.42 -12.08
N ALA A 146 -16.85 -12.61 -12.10
CA ALA A 146 -16.80 -13.54 -10.98
C ALA A 146 -15.35 -13.97 -10.70
N THR A 147 -14.60 -14.37 -11.74
CA THR A 147 -13.19 -14.74 -11.65
C THR A 147 -12.33 -13.57 -11.19
N ALA A 148 -12.57 -12.35 -11.68
CA ALA A 148 -11.88 -11.16 -11.20
C ALA A 148 -12.13 -10.95 -9.70
N GLY A 149 -13.38 -11.07 -9.25
CA GLY A 149 -13.74 -10.96 -7.83
C GLY A 149 -13.03 -11.99 -6.95
N PHE A 150 -13.02 -13.26 -7.33
CA PHE A 150 -12.26 -14.30 -6.61
C PHE A 150 -10.76 -14.02 -6.61
N THR A 151 -10.22 -13.54 -7.74
CA THR A 151 -8.80 -13.19 -7.85
C THR A 151 -8.45 -12.04 -6.90
N VAL A 152 -9.29 -11.01 -6.78
CA VAL A 152 -9.12 -9.93 -5.81
C VAL A 152 -9.04 -10.50 -4.39
N LEU A 153 -9.99 -11.36 -4.01
CA LEU A 153 -10.01 -11.96 -2.67
C LEU A 153 -8.74 -12.78 -2.39
N ILE A 154 -8.30 -13.59 -3.35
CA ILE A 154 -7.07 -14.38 -3.24
C ILE A 154 -5.86 -13.46 -3.10
N LEU A 155 -5.74 -12.40 -3.92
CA LEU A 155 -4.64 -11.45 -3.82
C LEU A 155 -4.61 -10.74 -2.46
N LEU A 156 -5.77 -10.36 -1.92
CA LEU A 156 -5.87 -9.76 -0.59
C LEU A 156 -5.49 -10.74 0.52
N LEU A 157 -5.85 -12.02 0.40
CA LEU A 157 -5.45 -13.06 1.35
C LEU A 157 -3.94 -13.34 1.28
N ILE A 158 -3.36 -13.37 0.07
CA ILE A 158 -1.92 -13.50 -0.11
C ILE A 158 -1.21 -12.30 0.50
N TYR A 159 -1.70 -11.09 0.26
CA TYR A 159 -1.16 -9.88 0.88
C TYR A 159 -1.25 -9.95 2.41
N ALA A 160 -2.41 -10.34 2.95
CA ALA A 160 -2.60 -10.47 4.39
C ALA A 160 -1.63 -11.47 5.03
N THR A 161 -1.50 -12.64 4.43
CA THR A 161 -0.58 -13.67 4.92
C THR A 161 0.88 -13.22 4.80
N ALA A 162 1.26 -12.53 3.71
CA ALA A 162 2.59 -11.93 3.58
C ALA A 162 2.87 -10.90 4.68
N GLU A 163 1.93 -10.01 5.00
CA GLU A 163 2.09 -9.04 6.10
C GLU A 163 2.26 -9.74 7.46
N HIS A 164 1.48 -10.80 7.73
CA HIS A 164 1.63 -11.58 8.96
C HIS A 164 3.01 -12.27 9.03
N LEU A 165 3.52 -12.78 7.92
CA LEU A 165 4.86 -13.39 7.86
C LEU A 165 5.96 -12.36 8.04
N LEU A 166 5.84 -11.18 7.41
CA LEU A 166 6.79 -10.08 7.56
C LEU A 166 6.85 -9.59 9.01
N ARG A 167 5.69 -9.40 9.64
CA ARG A 167 5.60 -9.03 11.06
C ARG A 167 6.29 -10.07 11.96
N ASN A 168 6.01 -11.35 11.74
CA ASN A 168 6.62 -12.42 12.53
C ASN A 168 8.14 -12.51 12.32
N ALA A 169 8.61 -12.36 11.08
CA ALA A 169 10.04 -12.36 10.76
C ALA A 169 10.77 -11.18 11.41
N ALA A 170 10.14 -9.99 11.45
CA ALA A 170 10.68 -8.82 12.12
C ALA A 170 10.82 -9.05 13.64
N LEU A 171 9.80 -9.63 14.29
CA LEU A 171 9.84 -9.96 15.72
C LEU A 171 10.97 -10.93 16.07
N LEU A 172 11.11 -12.01 15.29
CA LEU A 172 12.18 -13.00 15.50
C LEU A 172 13.59 -12.42 15.27
N GLY A 173 13.71 -11.48 14.32
CA GLY A 173 14.98 -10.78 14.07
C GLY A 173 15.44 -9.92 15.24
N HIS A 174 14.51 -9.37 16.02
CA HIS A 174 14.83 -8.59 17.22
C HIS A 174 15.23 -9.48 18.42
N GLU A 175 14.61 -10.65 18.61
CA GLU A 175 14.95 -11.56 19.71
C GLU A 175 16.39 -12.10 19.62
N GLY A 176 16.96 -12.21 18.42
CA GLY A 176 18.36 -12.64 18.22
C GLY A 176 19.42 -11.59 18.53
N THR A 177 19.04 -10.36 18.93
CA THR A 177 19.96 -9.23 19.16
C THR A 177 20.09 -8.80 20.63
N HIS A 178 19.46 -9.51 21.57
CA HIS A 178 19.72 -9.32 23.00
C HIS A 178 20.88 -10.23 23.45
N PRO A 179 22.04 -9.67 23.90
CA PRO A 179 23.09 -10.42 24.57
C PRO A 179 22.68 -10.90 25.96
#